data_AF-A0A7J2LR37-F1
#
_entry.id   AF-A0A7J2LR37-F1
#
_cell.length_a   1.000
_cell.length_b   1.000
_cell.length_c   1.000
_cell.angle_alpha   90.00
_cell.angle_beta   90.00
_cell.angle_gamma   90.00
#
_symmetry.space_group_name_H-M   'P 1'
#
loop_
_entity.id
_entity.type
_entity.pdbx_description
1 polymer ?
#
loop_
_entity_poly.entity_id
_entity_poly.type
_entity_poly.pdbx_seq_one_letter_code
_entity_poly.pdbx_strand_id
1 'polypeptide(L)'
;MVFREVENSGILEEVPLTLWELIDLLEKRRKGKHWESTDQRRTYEYATSIVKLSKEDSEQLLNILLNKFKIPRIVAVQLVNVLPVTVDELEPFLKQIEKIGGKLESEEREKFVRELLSVLREYWKKSKAVLEEKEEEEEST
;
A
#
# COMPACT_ATOMS: atom_id res chain seq x y z
N MET A 1 25.52 -5.60 22.30
CA MET A 1 24.62 -6.17 21.28
C MET A 1 25.34 -6.05 19.96
N VAL A 2 25.86 -7.16 19.42
CA VAL A 2 26.62 -7.16 18.18
C VAL A 2 25.62 -7.33 17.04
N PHE A 3 25.34 -6.25 16.32
CA PHE A 3 24.64 -6.36 15.05
C PHE A 3 25.60 -7.08 14.10
N ARG A 4 25.30 -8.35 13.82
CA ARG A 4 26.03 -9.13 12.83
C ARG A 4 25.72 -8.47 11.49
N GLU A 5 26.71 -7.83 10.88
CA GLU A 5 26.66 -7.45 9.47
C GLU A 5 26.33 -8.72 8.68
N VAL A 6 25.12 -8.77 8.14
CA VAL A 6 24.76 -9.80 7.17
C VAL A 6 25.47 -9.36 5.89
N GLU A 7 26.54 -10.09 5.53
CA GLU A 7 27.19 -9.95 4.23
C GLU A 7 26.10 -9.98 3.14
N ASN A 8 26.06 -8.92 2.34
CA ASN A 8 25.02 -8.66 1.35
C ASN A 8 25.19 -9.63 0.17
N SER A 9 24.81 -10.89 0.36
CA SER A 9 24.85 -11.94 -0.66
C SER A 9 23.73 -11.72 -1.66
N GLY A 10 23.99 -10.86 -2.66
CA GLY A 10 23.29 -10.79 -3.94
C GLY A 10 21.78 -10.55 -3.85
N ILE A 11 21.36 -9.30 -3.68
CA ILE A 11 19.97 -8.90 -3.92
C ILE A 11 19.65 -9.18 -5.40
N LEU A 12 18.82 -10.19 -5.66
CA LEU A 12 18.39 -10.56 -7.02
C LEU A 12 17.33 -9.60 -7.55
N GLU A 13 16.38 -9.21 -6.70
CA GLU A 13 15.26 -8.34 -7.04
C GLU A 13 14.66 -7.75 -5.75
N GLU A 14 14.30 -6.46 -5.78
CA GLU A 14 13.55 -5.80 -4.70
C GLU A 14 12.13 -5.50 -5.18
N VAL A 15 11.14 -6.11 -4.52
CA VAL A 15 9.72 -5.96 -4.87
C VAL A 15 8.99 -5.23 -3.73
N PRO A 16 8.45 -4.02 -3.98
CA PRO A 16 7.66 -3.31 -2.99
C PRO A 16 6.38 -4.08 -2.63
N LEU A 17 6.02 -4.08 -1.35
CA LEU A 17 4.83 -4.76 -0.83
C LEU A 17 3.81 -3.76 -0.28
N THR A 18 2.54 -4.00 -0.59
CA THR A 18 1.40 -3.40 0.13
C THR A 18 1.37 -3.85 1.58
N LEU A 19 0.64 -3.11 2.41
CA LEU A 19 0.45 -3.50 3.81
C LEU A 19 -0.22 -4.87 3.94
N TRP A 20 -1.17 -5.21 3.06
CA TRP A 20 -1.80 -6.54 3.06
C TRP A 20 -0.85 -7.65 2.65
N GLU A 21 0.00 -7.45 1.63
CA GLU A 21 1.04 -8.43 1.28
C GLU A 21 2.03 -8.64 2.43
N LEU A 22 2.36 -7.59 3.17
CA LEU A 22 3.19 -7.66 4.37
C LEU A 22 2.50 -8.44 5.51
N ILE A 23 1.23 -8.14 5.78
CA ILE A 23 0.42 -8.85 6.79
C ILE A 23 0.38 -10.35 6.46
N ASP A 24 0.02 -10.70 5.22
CA ASP A 24 -0.01 -12.07 4.73
C ASP A 24 1.32 -12.80 4.91
N LEU A 25 2.43 -12.12 4.60
CA LEU A 25 3.76 -12.68 4.73
C LEU A 25 4.10 -12.97 6.20
N LEU A 26 3.79 -12.04 7.09
CA LEU A 26 4.03 -12.18 8.53
C LEU A 26 3.14 -13.25 9.15
N GLU A 27 1.88 -13.37 8.73
CA GLU A 27 0.97 -14.44 9.17
C GLU A 27 1.47 -15.82 8.76
N LYS A 28 1.89 -15.98 7.49
CA LYS A 28 2.48 -17.23 6.99
C LYS A 28 3.76 -17.59 7.73
N ARG A 29 4.51 -16.58 8.19
CA ARG A 29 5.76 -16.78 8.94
C ARG A 29 5.53 -17.14 10.40
N ARG A 30 4.40 -16.71 10.98
CA ARG A 30 4.05 -16.92 12.40
C ARG A 30 3.84 -18.41 12.68
N LYS A 31 4.36 -18.89 13.82
CA LYS A 31 4.16 -20.29 14.26
C LYS A 31 3.01 -20.33 15.27
N GLY A 32 1.80 -20.62 14.83
CA GLY A 32 0.61 -20.56 15.69
C GLY A 32 0.35 -19.12 16.14
N LYS A 33 0.35 -18.85 17.46
CA LYS A 33 0.26 -17.49 18.05
C LYS A 33 1.62 -16.88 18.41
N HIS A 34 2.73 -17.51 18.02
CA HIS A 34 4.08 -17.07 18.41
C HIS A 34 4.81 -16.37 17.28
N TRP A 35 5.35 -15.20 17.62
CA TRP A 35 6.25 -14.39 16.79
C TRP A 35 7.70 -14.76 17.11
N GLU A 36 8.58 -14.73 16.11
CA GLU A 36 9.99 -15.05 16.32
C GLU A 36 10.77 -13.87 16.91
N SER A 37 10.30 -12.65 16.67
CA SER A 37 10.87 -11.44 17.26
C SER A 37 9.78 -10.44 17.64
N THR A 38 10.12 -9.54 18.58
CA THR A 38 9.27 -8.40 18.96
C THR A 38 8.99 -7.48 17.77
N ASP A 39 9.96 -7.33 16.86
CA ASP A 39 9.84 -6.48 15.69
C ASP A 39 8.80 -7.02 14.71
N GLN A 40 8.78 -8.34 14.44
CA GLN A 40 7.75 -8.97 13.61
C GLN A 40 6.35 -8.70 14.17
N ARG A 41 6.18 -8.88 15.48
CA ARG A 41 4.89 -8.61 16.15
C ARG A 41 4.48 -7.16 15.99
N ARG A 42 5.36 -6.21 16.31
CA ARG A 42 5.08 -4.77 16.23
C ARG A 42 4.79 -4.32 14.81
N THR A 43 5.52 -4.83 13.83
CA THR A 43 5.28 -4.53 12.41
C THR A 43 3.93 -5.06 11.96
N TYR A 44 3.55 -6.28 12.36
CA TYR A 44 2.23 -6.83 12.09
C TYR A 44 1.13 -5.98 12.74
N GLU A 45 1.24 -5.70 14.04
CA GLU A 45 0.27 -4.89 14.79
C GLU A 45 0.10 -3.50 14.15
N TYR A 46 1.20 -2.86 13.76
CA TYR A 46 1.18 -1.58 13.07
C TYR A 46 0.54 -1.66 11.67
N ALA A 47 0.89 -2.65 10.86
CA ALA A 47 0.32 -2.79 9.53
C ALA A 47 -1.20 -3.04 9.61
N THR A 48 -1.63 -3.94 10.50
CA THR A 48 -3.05 -4.25 10.69
C THR A 48 -3.85 -3.05 11.20
N SER A 49 -3.27 -2.19 12.06
CA SER A 49 -4.02 -1.02 12.55
C SER A 49 -4.23 0.02 11.45
N ILE A 50 -3.25 0.25 10.57
CA ILE A 50 -3.31 1.35 9.59
C ILE A 50 -3.89 0.96 8.22
N VAL A 51 -4.09 -0.34 7.92
CA VAL A 51 -4.72 -0.73 6.64
C VAL A 51 -6.09 -0.08 6.50
N LYS A 52 -6.33 0.53 5.33
CA LYS A 52 -7.57 1.25 5.03
C LYS A 52 -8.56 0.41 4.24
N LEU A 53 -8.09 -0.59 3.50
CA LEU A 53 -8.91 -1.41 2.62
C LEU A 53 -9.01 -2.84 3.17
N SER A 54 -10.00 -3.58 2.69
CA SER A 54 -10.00 -5.04 2.79
C SER A 54 -8.82 -5.61 2.00
N LYS A 55 -8.47 -6.87 2.25
CA LYS A 55 -7.42 -7.55 1.49
C LYS A 55 -7.77 -7.60 0.01
N GLU A 56 -9.00 -7.98 -0.30
CA GLU A 56 -9.51 -8.13 -1.66
C GLU A 56 -9.50 -6.78 -2.40
N ASP A 57 -9.95 -5.71 -1.77
CA ASP A 57 -9.93 -4.37 -2.39
C ASP A 57 -8.51 -3.84 -2.57
N SER A 58 -7.61 -4.12 -1.64
CA SER A 58 -6.19 -3.75 -1.77
C SER A 58 -5.54 -4.44 -2.98
N GLU A 59 -5.76 -5.75 -3.14
CA GLU A 59 -5.26 -6.53 -4.27
C GLU A 59 -5.86 -6.04 -5.60
N GLN A 60 -7.17 -5.78 -5.64
CA GLN A 60 -7.85 -5.28 -6.82
C GLN A 60 -7.36 -3.88 -7.22
N LEU A 61 -7.22 -2.95 -6.28
CA LEU A 61 -6.71 -1.61 -6.55
C LEU A 61 -5.27 -1.67 -7.09
N LEU A 62 -4.39 -2.44 -6.45
CA LEU A 62 -3.02 -2.61 -6.92
C LEU A 62 -2.99 -3.13 -8.36
N ASN A 63 -3.79 -4.14 -8.68
CA ASN A 63 -3.91 -4.69 -10.02
C ASN A 63 -4.35 -3.64 -11.06
N ILE A 64 -5.33 -2.80 -10.72
CA ILE A 64 -5.78 -1.71 -11.59
C ILE A 64 -4.66 -0.68 -11.82
N LEU A 65 -3.94 -0.28 -10.77
CA LEU A 65 -2.87 0.71 -10.87
C LEU A 65 -1.71 0.21 -11.75
N LEU A 66 -1.33 -1.07 -11.61
CA LEU A 66 -0.28 -1.69 -12.41
C LEU A 66 -0.71 -1.92 -13.87
N ASN A 67 -1.91 -2.44 -14.09
CA ASN A 67 -2.29 -2.93 -15.41
C ASN A 67 -3.02 -1.90 -16.27
N LYS A 68 -3.93 -1.11 -15.69
CA LYS A 68 -4.67 -0.07 -16.39
C LYS A 68 -3.85 1.21 -16.49
N PHE A 69 -3.37 1.72 -15.36
CA PHE A 69 -2.67 3.00 -15.30
C PHE A 69 -1.16 2.90 -15.59
N LYS A 70 -0.61 1.68 -15.65
CA LYS A 70 0.82 1.43 -15.88
C LYS A 70 1.72 2.17 -14.88
N ILE A 71 1.24 2.35 -13.66
CA ILE A 71 1.97 3.03 -12.59
C ILE A 71 3.09 2.10 -12.10
N PRO A 72 4.34 2.60 -11.94
CA PRO A 72 5.42 1.81 -11.36
C PRO A 72 5.02 1.23 -10.01
N ARG A 73 5.34 -0.06 -9.78
CA ARG A 73 4.88 -0.79 -8.58
C ARG A 73 5.19 -0.07 -7.27
N ILE A 74 6.37 0.54 -7.16
CA ILE A 74 6.76 1.31 -5.98
C ILE A 74 5.78 2.45 -5.66
N VAL A 75 5.23 3.12 -6.68
CA VAL A 75 4.23 4.18 -6.49
C VAL A 75 2.83 3.60 -6.31
N ALA A 76 2.49 2.54 -7.06
CA ALA A 76 1.19 1.88 -6.94
C ALA A 76 0.93 1.35 -5.52
N VAL A 77 1.94 0.74 -4.90
CA VAL A 77 1.91 0.30 -3.50
C VAL A 77 1.65 1.47 -2.55
N GLN A 78 2.32 2.61 -2.75
CA GLN A 78 2.09 3.80 -1.93
C GLN A 78 0.66 4.33 -2.08
N LEU A 79 0.14 4.37 -3.30
CA LEU A 79 -1.25 4.81 -3.57
C LEU A 79 -2.28 3.90 -2.90
N VAL A 80 -2.07 2.59 -2.88
CA VAL A 80 -2.94 1.64 -2.19
C VAL A 80 -2.93 1.88 -0.67
N ASN A 81 -1.73 2.05 -0.10
CA ASN A 81 -1.58 2.23 1.35
C ASN A 81 -2.08 3.60 1.84
N VAL A 82 -1.81 4.67 1.07
CA VAL A 82 -2.15 6.05 1.44
C VAL A 82 -3.59 6.41 1.05
N LEU A 83 -4.05 5.92 -0.10
CA LEU A 83 -5.39 6.14 -0.66
C LEU A 83 -5.77 7.64 -0.76
N PRO A 84 -5.02 8.47 -1.52
CA PRO A 84 -5.28 9.91 -1.63
C PRO A 84 -6.58 10.18 -2.43
N VAL A 85 -7.35 11.19 -2.02
CA VAL A 85 -8.68 11.51 -2.57
C VAL A 85 -8.82 12.93 -3.11
N THR A 86 -7.80 13.75 -2.90
CA THR A 86 -7.68 15.10 -3.47
C THR A 86 -6.51 15.18 -4.46
N VAL A 87 -6.54 16.21 -5.31
CA VAL A 87 -5.45 16.46 -6.27
C VAL A 87 -4.15 16.80 -5.55
N ASP A 88 -4.24 17.59 -4.47
CA ASP A 88 -3.08 18.02 -3.69
C ASP A 88 -2.37 16.85 -3.00
N GLU A 89 -3.14 15.88 -2.46
CA GLU A 89 -2.59 14.64 -1.91
C GLU A 89 -1.97 13.74 -2.99
N LEU A 90 -2.51 13.78 -4.21
CA LEU A 90 -2.05 12.94 -5.32
C LEU A 90 -0.76 13.47 -5.97
N GLU A 91 -0.57 14.79 -5.97
CA GLU A 91 0.55 15.51 -6.59
C GLU A 91 1.95 14.94 -6.28
N PRO A 92 2.33 14.60 -5.03
CA PRO A 92 3.64 13.99 -4.77
C PRO A 92 3.83 12.63 -5.45
N PHE A 93 2.76 11.85 -5.64
CA PHE A 93 2.81 10.58 -6.35
C PHE A 93 2.91 10.78 -7.86
N LEU A 94 2.22 11.78 -8.41
CA LEU A 94 2.32 12.15 -9.83
C LEU A 94 3.75 12.53 -10.20
N LYS A 95 4.41 13.34 -9.37
CA LYS A 95 5.82 13.70 -9.57
C LYS A 95 6.75 12.48 -9.57
N GLN A 96 6.46 11.46 -8.74
CA GLN A 96 7.21 10.20 -8.76
C GLN A 96 6.93 9.41 -10.04
N ILE A 97 5.68 9.32 -10.49
CA ILE A 97 5.30 8.65 -11.74
C ILE A 97 6.02 9.32 -12.91
N GLU A 98 5.97 10.64 -13.02
CA GLU A 98 6.61 11.41 -14.10
C GLU A 98 8.14 11.26 -14.08
N LYS A 99 8.75 11.18 -12.90
CA LYS A 99 10.19 10.97 -12.75
C LYS A 99 10.63 9.57 -13.21
N ILE A 100 9.82 8.55 -12.97
CA ILE A 100 10.15 7.15 -13.27
C ILE A 100 9.72 6.75 -14.69
N GLY A 101 8.50 7.11 -15.08
CA GLY A 101 7.85 6.72 -16.34
C GLY A 101 7.94 7.74 -17.47
N GLY A 102 8.46 8.95 -17.19
CA GLY A 102 8.52 10.05 -18.16
C GLY A 102 7.38 11.05 -17.97
N LYS A 103 7.58 12.27 -18.47
CA LYS A 103 6.60 13.36 -18.35
C LYS A 103 5.37 13.09 -19.22
N LEU A 104 4.20 13.38 -18.65
CA LEU A 104 2.93 13.41 -19.37
C LEU A 104 2.71 14.82 -19.95
N GLU A 105 2.16 14.90 -21.15
CA GLU A 105 1.71 16.16 -21.72
C GLU A 105 0.51 16.72 -20.93
N SER A 106 0.34 18.05 -20.91
CA SER A 106 -0.60 18.71 -19.98
C SER A 106 -2.04 18.20 -20.09
N GLU A 107 -2.56 18.00 -21.30
CA GLU A 107 -3.93 17.51 -21.51
C GLU A 107 -4.09 16.03 -21.12
N GLU A 108 -3.07 15.22 -21.39
CA GLU A 108 -3.05 13.80 -21.02
C GLU A 108 -2.95 13.64 -19.50
N ARG A 109 -2.14 14.49 -18.87
CA ARG A 109 -2.00 14.56 -17.41
C ARG A 109 -3.33 14.87 -16.74
N GLU A 110 -4.08 15.84 -17.23
CA GLU A 110 -5.37 16.20 -16.62
C GLU A 110 -6.37 15.03 -16.69
N LYS A 111 -6.48 14.37 -17.86
CA LYS A 111 -7.33 13.19 -18.03
C LYS A 111 -6.90 12.05 -17.12
N PHE A 112 -5.59 11.75 -17.09
CA PHE A 112 -5.01 10.73 -16.22
C PHE A 112 -5.33 10.98 -14.75
N VAL A 113 -5.12 12.21 -14.26
CA VAL A 113 -5.40 12.61 -12.87
C VAL A 113 -6.88 12.45 -12.55
N ARG A 114 -7.77 12.92 -13.42
CA ARG A 114 -9.23 12.79 -13.22
C ARG A 114 -9.66 11.33 -13.12
N GLU A 115 -9.19 10.46 -14.02
CA GLU A 115 -9.51 9.04 -14.00
C GLU A 115 -8.95 8.31 -12.79
N LEU A 116 -7.67 8.55 -12.45
CA LEU A 116 -7.02 7.95 -11.30
C LEU A 116 -7.73 8.36 -10.00
N LEU A 117 -8.05 9.64 -9.86
CA LEU A 117 -8.76 10.15 -8.69
C LEU A 117 -10.17 9.56 -8.57
N SER A 118 -10.86 9.33 -9.69
CA SER A 118 -12.16 8.67 -9.70
C SER A 118 -12.08 7.25 -9.12
N VAL A 119 -11.07 6.47 -9.54
CA VAL A 119 -10.83 5.11 -9.02
C VAL A 119 -10.47 5.16 -7.54
N LEU A 120 -9.52 5.99 -7.13
CA LEU A 120 -9.11 6.10 -5.73
C LEU A 120 -10.27 6.48 -4.80
N ARG A 121 -11.16 7.37 -5.25
CA ARG A 121 -12.38 7.76 -4.52
C ARG A 121 -13.40 6.63 -4.40
N GLU A 122 -13.46 5.73 -5.37
CA GLU A 122 -14.31 4.53 -5.27
C GLU A 122 -13.81 3.63 -4.13
N TYR A 123 -12.51 3.36 -4.10
CA TYR A 123 -11.89 2.55 -3.04
C TYR A 123 -11.92 3.26 -1.67
N TRP A 124 -11.83 4.59 -1.63
CA TRP A 124 -12.03 5.35 -0.39
C TRP A 124 -13.45 5.22 0.18
N LYS A 125 -14.46 5.02 -0.66
CA LYS A 125 -15.81 4.74 -0.13
C LYS A 125 -15.86 3.36 0.51
N LYS A 126 -15.19 2.38 -0.09
CA LYS A 126 -15.08 1.02 0.48
C LYS A 126 -14.27 0.99 1.77
N SER A 127 -13.24 1.83 1.90
CA SER A 127 -12.44 1.91 3.12
C SER A 127 -13.24 2.35 4.35
N LYS A 128 -14.35 3.08 4.18
CA LYS A 128 -15.17 3.51 5.31
C LYS A 128 -15.76 2.33 6.08
N ALA A 129 -16.22 1.29 5.39
CA ALA A 129 -16.74 0.10 6.05
C ALA A 129 -15.67 -0.57 6.93
N VAL A 130 -14.43 -0.65 6.44
CA VAL A 130 -13.30 -1.23 7.18
C VAL A 130 -12.92 -0.37 8.40
N LEU A 131 -13.02 0.95 8.28
CA LEU A 131 -12.75 1.87 9.40
C LEU A 131 -13.85 1.81 10.46
N GLU A 132 -15.12 1.72 10.03
CA GLU A 132 -16.28 1.55 10.93
C GLU A 132 -16.18 0.22 11.70
N GLU A 133 -15.85 -0.89 11.04
CA GLU A 133 -15.60 -2.19 11.70
C GLU A 133 -14.49 -2.11 12.76
N LYS A 134 -13.43 -1.35 12.48
CA LYS A 134 -12.31 -1.16 13.43
C LYS A 134 -12.68 -0.31 14.63
N GLU A 135 -13.46 0.75 14.43
CA GLU A 135 -13.95 1.59 15.53
C GLU A 135 -14.84 0.78 16.48
N GLU A 136 -15.72 -0.09 15.94
CA GLU A 136 -16.55 -1.00 16.74
C GLU A 136 -15.72 -2.03 17.54
N GLU A 137 -14.67 -2.59 16.95
CA GLU A 137 -13.76 -3.52 17.64
C GLU A 137 -13.02 -2.83 18.81
N GLU A 138 -12.55 -1.60 18.61
CA GLU A 138 -11.87 -0.80 19.65
C GLU A 138 -12.81 -0.39 20.79
N GLU A 139 -14.07 -0.04 20.50
CA GLU A 139 -15.07 0.28 21.54
C GLU A 139 -15.53 -0.95 22.35
N SER A 140 -15.34 -2.15 21.82
CA SER A 140 -15.74 -3.42 22.45
C SER A 140 -14.66 -4.06 23.36
N THR A 141 -13.45 -3.50 23.39
CA THR A 141 -12.26 -4.04 24.09
C THR A 141 -11.92 -3.27 25.37
#